data_AF-A0A9W4MUJ8-F1
#
_entry.id   AF-A0A9W4MUJ8-F1
#
_cell.length_a   1.000
_cell.length_b   1.000
_cell.length_c   1.000
_cell.angle_alpha   90.00
_cell.angle_beta   90.00
_cell.angle_gamma   90.00
#
_symmetry.space_group_name_H-M   'P 1'
#
loop_
_entity.id
_entity.type
_entity.pdbx_description
1 polymer ?
#
loop_
_entity_poly.entity_id
_entity_poly.type
_entity_poly.pdbx_seq_one_letter_code
_entity_poly.pdbx_strand_id
1 'polypeptide(L)'
;MKNDLNRIVTENPSVSRMVFYEDAAENDVQGVDYDQVGRVDLAKIKNKAVLPDADYYVCGPQPFMKAQSQSLEALGVRPESIHMEVFGSPRD
;
A
#
# COMPACT_ATOMS: atom_id res chain seq x y z
N MET A 1 1.04 9.95 12.73
CA MET A 1 0.69 9.19 11.51
C MET A 1 0.02 7.84 11.80
N LYS A 2 0.66 6.84 12.44
CA LYS A 2 0.00 5.55 12.74
C LYS A 2 -1.29 5.71 13.55
N ASN A 3 -1.24 6.50 14.63
CA ASN A 3 -2.42 6.77 15.46
C ASN A 3 -3.53 7.47 14.67
N ASP A 4 -3.17 8.38 13.76
CA ASP A 4 -4.13 9.08 12.91
C ASP A 4 -4.82 8.10 11.94
N LEU A 5 -4.06 7.20 11.32
CA LEU A 5 -4.62 6.15 10.45
C LEU A 5 -5.52 5.18 11.23
N ASN A 6 -5.12 4.79 12.45
CA ASN A 6 -5.94 3.93 13.30
C ASN A 6 -7.27 4.59 13.67
N ARG A 7 -7.23 5.89 13.98
CA ARG A 7 -8.43 6.69 14.24
C ARG A 7 -9.34 6.74 13.01
N ILE A 8 -8.78 7.06 11.83
CA ILE A 8 -9.54 7.10 10.57
C ILE A 8 -10.23 5.75 10.30
N VAL A 9 -9.51 4.63 10.41
CA VAL A 9 -10.09 3.29 10.20
C VAL A 9 -11.19 3.00 11.22
N THR A 10 -11.02 3.40 12.49
CA THR A 10 -12.02 3.18 13.54
C THR A 10 -13.29 4.01 13.31
N GLU A 11 -13.14 5.25 12.83
CA GLU A 11 -14.26 6.19 12.63
C GLU A 11 -14.99 5.99 11.29
N ASN A 12 -14.42 5.25 10.33
CA ASN A 12 -14.93 5.13 8.97
C ASN A 12 -15.03 3.65 8.53
N PRO A 13 -16.22 3.02 8.59
CA PRO A 13 -16.40 1.60 8.27
C PRO A 13 -16.00 1.18 6.84
N SER A 14 -15.97 2.13 5.90
CA SER A 14 -15.56 1.91 4.51
C SER A 14 -14.05 1.97 4.30
N VAL A 15 -13.28 2.35 5.33
CA VAL A 15 -11.82 2.49 5.25
C VAL A 15 -11.16 1.30 5.91
N SER A 16 -10.19 0.70 5.22
CA SER A 16 -9.34 -0.35 5.78
C SER A 16 -7.87 0.00 5.57
N ARG A 17 -6.99 -0.57 6.39
CA ARG A 17 -5.54 -0.41 6.25
C ARG A 17 -4.84 -1.77 6.20
N MET A 18 -3.65 -1.76 5.62
CA MET A 18 -2.69 -2.86 5.67
C MET A 18 -1.29 -2.28 5.79
N VAL A 19 -0.55 -2.68 6.82
CA VAL A 19 0.79 -2.19 7.13
C VAL A 19 1.81 -3.31 6.95
N PHE A 20 2.80 -3.06 6.10
CA PHE A 20 3.94 -3.94 5.89
C PHE A 20 5.17 -3.35 6.58
N TYR A 21 5.83 -4.17 7.39
CA TYR A 21 7.16 -3.87 7.92
C TYR A 21 8.16 -4.73 7.17
N GLU A 22 9.11 -4.11 6.45
CA GLU A 22 10.13 -4.87 5.70
C GLU A 22 10.91 -5.77 6.65
N ASP A 23 11.39 -5.18 7.75
CA ASP A 23 12.01 -5.86 8.88
C ASP A 23 11.26 -5.48 10.15
N ALA A 24 10.68 -6.45 10.85
CA ALA A 24 10.05 -6.25 12.15
C ALA A 24 11.07 -6.44 13.27
N ALA A 25 11.12 -5.50 14.22
CA ALA A 25 11.97 -5.61 15.40
C ALA A 25 11.41 -6.62 16.41
N GLU A 26 12.24 -7.03 17.37
CA GLU A 26 11.87 -8.02 18.39
C GLU A 26 10.66 -7.59 19.23
N ASN A 27 10.47 -6.28 19.41
CA ASN A 27 9.38 -5.70 20.19
C ASN A 27 8.19 -5.24 19.34
N ASP A 28 8.21 -5.42 18.01
CA ASP A 28 7.06 -5.12 17.15
C ASP A 28 6.04 -6.26 17.21
N VAL A 29 4.76 -5.93 17.42
CA VAL A 29 3.68 -6.91 17.57
C VAL A 29 2.81 -6.97 16.31
N GLN A 30 2.76 -8.14 15.66
CA GLN A 30 1.87 -8.36 14.52
C GLN A 30 0.40 -8.19 14.92
N GLY A 31 -0.39 -7.53 14.06
CA GLY A 31 -1.79 -7.16 14.29
C GLY A 31 -1.97 -5.89 15.12
N VAL A 32 -0.89 -5.36 15.71
CA VAL A 32 -0.89 -4.08 16.44
C VAL A 32 -0.05 -3.06 15.66
N ASP A 33 1.23 -3.36 15.49
CA ASP A 33 2.21 -2.47 14.87
C ASP A 33 2.23 -2.61 13.35
N TYR A 34 2.14 -3.85 12.85
CA TYR A 34 2.16 -4.21 11.44
C TYR A 34 1.23 -5.39 11.18
N ASP A 35 0.84 -5.61 9.93
CA ASP A 35 -0.03 -6.71 9.53
C ASP A 35 0.74 -7.83 8.80
N GLN A 36 1.79 -7.46 8.06
CA GLN A 36 2.62 -8.36 7.28
C GLN A 36 4.12 -7.99 7.42
N VAL A 37 4.98 -9.01 7.39
CA VAL A 37 6.44 -8.83 7.30
C VAL A 37 6.89 -8.93 5.84
N GLY A 38 7.93 -8.16 5.51
CA GLY A 38 8.51 -8.03 4.18
C GLY A 38 8.01 -6.81 3.43
N ARG A 39 8.52 -6.64 2.21
CA ARG A 39 8.05 -5.58 1.30
C ARG A 39 6.58 -5.79 0.93
N VAL A 40 5.91 -4.70 0.54
CA VAL A 40 4.51 -4.75 0.09
C VAL A 40 4.37 -5.76 -1.05
N ASP A 41 3.51 -6.75 -0.80
CA ASP A 41 3.16 -7.82 -1.72
C ASP A 41 1.64 -7.83 -1.88
N LEU A 42 1.17 -7.27 -3.00
CA LEU A 42 -0.26 -7.13 -3.29
C LEU A 42 -0.93 -8.48 -3.54
N ALA A 43 -0.18 -9.53 -3.91
CA ALA A 43 -0.75 -10.86 -4.11
C ALA A 43 -1.26 -11.45 -2.79
N LYS A 44 -0.57 -11.19 -1.66
CA LYS A 44 -1.00 -11.61 -0.31
C LYS A 44 -2.30 -10.95 0.14
N ILE A 45 -2.62 -9.78 -0.43
CA ILE A 45 -3.79 -8.98 -0.06
C ILE A 45 -4.75 -8.75 -1.22
N LYS A 46 -4.65 -9.55 -2.29
CA LYS A 46 -5.42 -9.36 -3.53
C LYS A 46 -6.91 -9.16 -3.27
N ASN A 47 -7.49 -10.00 -2.42
CA ASN A 47 -8.92 -9.97 -2.12
C ASN A 47 -9.40 -8.70 -1.40
N LYS A 48 -8.46 -7.91 -0.84
CA LYS A 48 -8.74 -6.63 -0.19
C LYS A 48 -8.28 -5.45 -1.04
N ALA A 49 -7.15 -5.58 -1.72
CA ALA A 49 -6.51 -4.50 -2.45
C ALA A 49 -7.06 -4.36 -3.88
N VAL A 50 -7.44 -5.46 -4.54
CA VAL A 50 -7.88 -5.44 -5.94
C VAL A 50 -9.40 -5.50 -5.99
N LEU A 51 -10.02 -4.34 -6.23
CA LEU A 51 -11.46 -4.19 -6.31
C LEU A 51 -11.90 -3.88 -7.75
N PRO A 52 -13.13 -4.28 -8.14
CA PRO A 52 -13.72 -3.84 -9.39
C PRO A 52 -13.80 -2.31 -9.45
N ASP A 53 -13.45 -1.75 -10.60
CA ASP A 53 -13.60 -0.31 -10.92
C ASP A 53 -12.96 0.64 -9.90
N ALA A 54 -11.87 0.21 -9.25
CA ALA A 54 -11.08 1.06 -8.36
C ALA A 54 -9.97 1.81 -9.09
N ASP A 55 -9.65 3.00 -8.58
CA ASP A 55 -8.43 3.74 -8.90
C ASP A 55 -7.35 3.47 -7.84
N TYR A 56 -6.11 3.29 -8.31
CA TYR A 56 -4.96 2.92 -7.49
C TYR A 56 -3.95 4.05 -7.51
N TYR A 57 -3.68 4.63 -6.34
CA TYR A 57 -2.74 5.74 -6.19
C TYR A 57 -1.49 5.23 -5.49
N VAL A 58 -0.34 5.34 -6.15
CA VAL A 58 0.94 4.83 -5.65
C VAL A 58 1.95 5.96 -5.58
N CYS A 59 2.56 6.14 -4.42
CA CYS A 59 3.64 7.11 -4.21
C CYS A 59 4.81 6.44 -3.48
N GLY A 60 6.01 7.00 -3.63
CA GLY A 60 7.22 6.56 -2.95
C GLY A 60 8.45 6.53 -3.84
N PRO A 61 9.51 5.79 -3.46
CA PRO A 61 10.70 5.63 -4.29
C PRO A 61 10.36 5.01 -5.65
N GLN A 62 11.04 5.47 -6.72
CA GLN A 62 10.77 5.00 -8.08
C GLN A 62 10.81 3.47 -8.24
N PRO A 63 11.78 2.72 -7.64
CA PRO A 63 11.77 1.26 -7.71
C PRO A 63 10.56 0.63 -7.03
N PHE A 64 10.09 1.20 -5.92
CA PHE A 64 8.89 0.73 -5.22
C PHE A 64 7.65 0.93 -6.09
N MET A 65 7.44 2.14 -6.61
CA MET A 65 6.26 2.42 -7.43
C MET A 65 6.21 1.55 -8.69
N LYS A 66 7.36 1.36 -9.37
CA LYS A 66 7.45 0.45 -10.52
C LYS A 66 7.04 -0.98 -10.15
N ALA A 67 7.52 -1.49 -9.02
CA ALA A 67 7.17 -2.83 -8.56
C ALA A 67 5.67 -2.95 -8.24
N GLN A 68 5.06 -1.95 -7.59
CA GLN A 68 3.64 -1.97 -7.27
C GLN A 68 2.75 -1.84 -8.53
N SER A 69 3.10 -0.98 -9.49
CA SER A 69 2.40 -0.87 -10.78
C SER A 69 2.40 -2.20 -11.52
N GLN A 70 3.57 -2.83 -11.65
CA GLN A 70 3.70 -4.14 -12.29
C GLN A 70 2.89 -5.23 -11.58
N SER A 71 2.84 -5.20 -10.25
CA SER A 71 2.05 -6.14 -9.47
C SER A 71 0.55 -5.94 -9.68
N LEU A 72 0.06 -4.70 -9.70
CA LEU A 72 -1.34 -4.37 -10.00
C LEU A 72 -1.75 -4.84 -11.41
N GLU A 73 -0.93 -4.55 -12.41
CA GLU A 73 -1.16 -5.01 -13.80
C GLU A 73 -1.22 -6.54 -13.88
N ALA A 74 -0.29 -7.24 -13.23
CA ALA A 74 -0.28 -8.70 -13.17
C ALA A 74 -1.51 -9.29 -12.44
N LEU A 75 -2.14 -8.51 -11.56
CA LEU A 75 -3.38 -8.88 -10.88
C LEU A 75 -4.65 -8.53 -11.67
N GLY A 76 -4.50 -7.94 -12.87
CA GLY A 76 -5.59 -7.63 -13.80
C GLY A 76 -6.11 -6.19 -13.71
N VAL A 77 -5.42 -5.30 -13.00
CA VAL A 77 -5.76 -3.87 -12.96
C VAL A 77 -5.37 -3.24 -14.29
N ARG A 78 -6.26 -2.41 -14.85
CA ARG A 78 -6.00 -1.72 -16.11
C ARG A 78 -5.01 -0.57 -15.89
N PRO A 79 -4.01 -0.35 -16.78
CA PRO A 79 -3.00 0.68 -16.58
C PRO A 79 -3.57 2.10 -16.38
N GLU A 80 -4.68 2.43 -17.01
CA GLU A 80 -5.34 3.74 -16.88
C GLU A 80 -5.93 4.01 -15.49
N SER A 81 -6.09 2.99 -14.66
CA SER A 81 -6.54 3.10 -13.27
C SER A 81 -5.37 3.18 -12.27
N ILE A 82 -4.12 3.17 -12.74
CA ILE A 82 -2.93 3.22 -11.89
C ILE A 82 -2.27 4.60 -12.01
N HIS A 83 -2.34 5.37 -10.94
CA HIS A 83 -1.84 6.74 -10.86
C HIS A 83 -0.58 6.77 -9.98
N MET A 84 0.52 7.31 -10.50
CA MET A 84 1.80 7.36 -9.79
C MET A 84 2.32 8.79 -9.66
N GLU A 85 2.80 9.12 -8.47
CA GLU A 85 3.47 10.41 -8.21
C GLU A 85 4.84 10.17 -7.56
N VAL A 86 5.89 10.68 -8.21
CA VAL A 86 7.25 10.66 -7.68
C VAL A 86 7.41 11.80 -6.68
N PHE A 87 7.75 11.48 -5.43
CA PHE A 87 8.18 12.51 -4.48
C PHE A 87 9.58 13.02 -4.86
N GLY A 88 9.67 14.27 -5.30
CA GLY A 88 10.91 14.99 -5.53
C GLY A 88 10.68 16.43 -5.97
N SER A 89 11.50 17.36 -5.45
CA SER A 89 11.62 18.73 -5.98
C SER A 89 11.88 18.67 -7.49
N PRO A 90 11.49 19.67 -8.31
CA PRO A 90 11.94 19.74 -9.70
C PRO A 90 13.45 19.53 -9.70
N ARG A 91 13.93 18.54 -10.45
CA ARG A 91 15.37 18.42 -10.68
C ARG A 91 15.74 19.63 -11.55
N ASP A 92 16.64 20.47 -11.04
CA ASP A 92 17.47 21.33 -11.90
C ASP A 92 18.32 20.44 -12.83
#